data_AF-G7PGK6-F1
#
_entry.id   AF-G7PGK6-F1
#
_cell.length_a   1.000
_cell.length_b   1.000
_cell.length_c   1.000
_cell.angle_alpha   90.00
_cell.angle_beta   90.00
_cell.angle_gamma   90.00
#
_symmetry.space_group_name_H-M   'P 1'
#
loop_
_entity.id
_entity.type
_entity.pdbx_description
1 polymer ?
#
loop_
_entity_poly.entity_id
_entity_poly.type
_entity_poly.pdbx_seq_one_letter_code
_entity_poly.pdbx_strand_id
1 'polypeptide(L)'
;LEKKIEQELTAAKKHGTKNKRAALQALKRKKRYEKQLAQIDGTLSTIEFQREALENANTNTEVLKNMGYAAKAMKAAHDNMDIDKVDELMQDIADQQELAEEISTAISKPVGFGEEFDEDELMAELEELEQEELDKNLLEISGPETVPLPNVPSIALPSKPAKKKEEEDDDMKELENWAGSM
;
A
#
# COMPACT_ATOMS: atom_id res chain seq x y z
N LEU A 1 -25.38 -13.81 -11.15
CA LEU A 1 -26.29 -13.05 -12.07
C LEU A 1 -25.52 -12.46 -13.25
N GLU A 2 -24.28 -12.04 -13.05
CA GLU A 2 -23.35 -11.53 -14.07
C GLU A 2 -23.23 -12.42 -15.31
N LYS A 3 -23.02 -13.73 -15.15
CA LYS A 3 -22.97 -14.68 -16.28
C LYS A 3 -24.26 -14.66 -17.14
N LYS A 4 -25.43 -14.43 -16.53
CA LYS A 4 -26.71 -14.30 -17.25
C LYS A 4 -26.81 -12.95 -17.98
N ILE A 5 -26.30 -11.88 -17.39
CA ILE A 5 -26.20 -10.54 -18.01
C ILE A 5 -25.31 -10.62 -19.26
N GLU A 6 -24.16 -11.30 -19.17
CA GLU A 6 -23.24 -11.51 -20.28
C GLU A 6 -23.84 -12.36 -21.40
N GLN A 7 -24.56 -13.43 -21.05
CA GLN A 7 -25.29 -14.26 -22.01
C GLN A 7 -26.38 -13.46 -22.76
N GLU A 8 -27.14 -12.61 -22.08
CA GLU A 8 -28.14 -11.76 -22.74
C GLU A 8 -27.50 -10.65 -23.58
N LEU A 9 -26.34 -10.14 -23.17
CA LEU A 9 -25.56 -9.16 -23.95
C LEU A 9 -25.03 -9.78 -25.26
N THR A 10 -24.49 -10.99 -25.20
CA THR A 10 -24.01 -11.71 -26.39
C THR A 10 -25.17 -12.08 -27.32
N ALA A 11 -26.31 -12.52 -26.77
CA ALA A 11 -27.53 -12.75 -27.54
C ALA A 11 -28.04 -11.47 -28.23
N ALA A 12 -28.05 -10.33 -27.52
CA ALA A 12 -28.43 -9.04 -28.09
C ALA A 12 -27.51 -8.62 -29.24
N LYS A 13 -26.18 -8.78 -29.08
CA LYS A 13 -25.18 -8.50 -30.13
C LYS A 13 -25.39 -9.39 -31.36
N LYS A 14 -25.66 -10.68 -31.16
CA LYS A 14 -25.88 -11.66 -32.25
C LYS A 14 -27.15 -11.36 -33.06
N HIS A 15 -28.21 -10.89 -32.41
CA HIS A 15 -29.49 -10.59 -33.05
C HIS A 15 -29.62 -9.13 -33.52
N GLY A 16 -28.73 -8.22 -33.11
CA GLY A 16 -28.85 -6.78 -33.37
C GLY A 16 -28.95 -6.40 -34.85
N THR A 17 -28.25 -7.11 -35.74
CA THR A 17 -28.24 -6.84 -37.19
C THR A 17 -29.28 -7.63 -37.98
N LYS A 18 -29.79 -8.75 -37.42
CA LYS A 18 -30.68 -9.69 -38.14
C LYS A 18 -32.11 -9.68 -37.63
N ASN A 19 -32.33 -9.42 -36.35
CA ASN A 19 -33.65 -9.46 -35.72
C ASN A 19 -33.72 -8.48 -34.53
N LYS A 20 -34.14 -7.24 -34.85
CA LYS A 20 -34.27 -6.15 -33.88
C LYS A 20 -35.22 -6.48 -32.72
N ARG A 21 -36.28 -7.27 -32.96
CA ARG A 21 -37.25 -7.66 -31.92
C ARG A 21 -36.62 -8.62 -30.90
N ALA A 22 -35.87 -9.61 -31.37
CA ALA A 22 -35.16 -10.55 -30.51
C ALA A 22 -34.05 -9.86 -29.70
N ALA A 23 -33.31 -8.93 -30.32
CA ALA A 23 -32.30 -8.13 -29.64
C ALA A 23 -32.90 -7.25 -28.52
N LEU A 24 -34.04 -6.60 -28.78
CA LEU A 24 -34.75 -5.80 -27.77
C LEU A 24 -35.23 -6.64 -26.57
N GLN A 25 -35.70 -7.87 -26.80
CA GLN A 25 -36.09 -8.77 -25.71
C GLN A 25 -34.90 -9.20 -24.86
N ALA A 26 -33.75 -9.51 -25.47
CA ALA A 26 -32.51 -9.82 -24.76
C ALA A 26 -32.03 -8.63 -23.90
N LEU A 27 -32.07 -7.41 -24.44
CA LEU A 27 -31.73 -6.21 -23.68
C LEU A 27 -32.67 -5.95 -22.49
N LYS A 28 -33.98 -6.23 -22.63
CA LYS A 28 -34.92 -6.14 -21.50
C LYS A 28 -34.58 -7.15 -20.41
N ARG A 29 -34.24 -8.39 -20.76
CA ARG A 29 -33.81 -9.42 -19.79
C ARG A 29 -32.51 -9.03 -19.10
N LYS A 30 -31.52 -8.53 -19.87
CA LYS A 30 -30.27 -7.96 -19.32
C LYS A 30 -30.55 -6.90 -18.26
N LYS A 31 -31.34 -5.87 -18.58
CA LYS A 31 -31.67 -4.79 -17.61
C LYS A 31 -32.36 -5.30 -16.35
N ARG A 32 -33.21 -6.33 -16.46
CA ARG A 32 -33.84 -6.96 -15.29
C ARG A 32 -32.80 -7.64 -14.39
N TYR A 33 -31.86 -8.37 -14.97
CA TYR A 33 -30.79 -9.01 -14.20
C TYR A 33 -29.84 -7.99 -13.57
N GLU A 34 -29.52 -6.89 -14.26
CA GLU A 34 -28.73 -5.79 -13.69
C GLU A 34 -29.41 -5.16 -12.48
N LYS A 35 -30.72 -4.91 -12.55
CA LYS A 35 -31.48 -4.38 -11.42
C LYS A 35 -31.49 -5.36 -10.23
N GLN A 36 -31.62 -6.66 -10.50
CA GLN A 36 -31.55 -7.69 -9.46
C GLN A 36 -30.16 -7.77 -8.82
N LEU A 37 -29.10 -7.65 -9.62
CA LEU A 37 -27.73 -7.64 -9.12
C LEU A 37 -27.51 -6.45 -8.18
N ALA A 38 -27.82 -5.23 -8.63
CA ALA A 38 -27.69 -4.03 -7.81
C ALA A 38 -28.50 -4.09 -6.50
N GLN A 39 -29.69 -4.69 -6.54
CA GLN A 39 -30.48 -4.92 -5.33
C GLN A 39 -29.77 -5.89 -4.37
N ILE A 40 -29.25 -7.01 -4.88
CA ILE A 40 -28.52 -7.99 -4.08
C ILE A 40 -27.25 -7.37 -3.49
N ASP A 41 -26.49 -6.60 -4.26
CA ASP A 41 -25.26 -5.94 -3.79
C ASP A 41 -25.56 -4.98 -2.63
N GLY A 42 -26.63 -4.18 -2.73
CA GLY A 42 -27.09 -3.33 -1.62
C GLY A 42 -27.56 -4.13 -0.39
N THR A 43 -28.16 -5.30 -0.61
CA THR A 43 -28.57 -6.18 0.50
C THR A 43 -27.36 -6.84 1.15
N LEU A 44 -26.36 -7.23 0.36
CA LEU A 44 -25.11 -7.82 0.81
C LEU A 44 -24.33 -6.83 1.68
N SER A 45 -24.18 -5.59 1.24
CA SER A 45 -23.54 -4.53 2.03
C SER A 45 -24.25 -4.29 3.37
N THR A 46 -25.59 -4.38 3.39
CA THR A 46 -26.37 -4.29 4.62
C THR A 46 -26.09 -5.47 5.56
N ILE A 47 -25.99 -6.70 5.02
CA ILE A 47 -25.68 -7.90 5.79
C ILE A 47 -24.25 -7.86 6.34
N GLU A 48 -23.29 -7.36 5.55
CA GLU A 48 -21.90 -7.19 5.97
C GLU A 48 -21.80 -6.21 7.15
N PHE A 49 -22.46 -5.06 7.05
CA PHE A 49 -22.55 -4.10 8.15
C PHE A 49 -23.20 -4.72 9.41
N GLN A 50 -24.27 -5.50 9.23
CA GLN A 50 -24.92 -6.19 10.35
C GLN A 50 -24.01 -7.26 10.97
N ARG A 51 -23.20 -7.97 10.17
CA ARG A 51 -22.24 -8.96 10.66
C ARG A 51 -21.17 -8.29 11.51
N GLU A 52 -20.59 -7.20 11.03
CA GLU A 52 -19.59 -6.42 11.76
C GLU A 52 -20.17 -5.88 13.08
N ALA A 53 -21.39 -5.35 13.05
CA ALA A 53 -22.07 -4.90 14.27
C ALA A 53 -22.28 -6.03 15.29
N LEU A 54 -22.64 -7.24 14.83
CA LEU A 54 -22.79 -8.42 15.70
C LEU A 54 -21.45 -8.91 16.24
N GLU A 55 -20.39 -8.90 15.41
CA GLU A 55 -19.05 -9.28 15.83
C GLU A 55 -18.53 -8.35 16.92
N ASN A 56 -18.66 -7.04 16.73
CA ASN A 56 -18.33 -6.03 17.73
C ASN A 56 -19.15 -6.19 19.02
N ALA A 57 -20.46 -6.47 18.91
CA ALA A 57 -21.31 -6.70 20.06
C ALA A 57 -20.91 -7.98 20.82
N ASN A 58 -20.52 -9.04 20.11
CA ASN A 58 -20.09 -10.30 20.71
C ASN A 58 -18.76 -10.13 21.46
N THR A 59 -17.76 -9.50 20.83
CA THR A 59 -16.48 -9.20 21.48
C THR A 59 -16.67 -8.33 22.71
N ASN A 60 -17.50 -7.28 22.64
CA ASN A 60 -17.81 -6.44 23.80
C ASN A 60 -18.51 -7.22 24.92
N THR A 61 -19.42 -8.13 24.57
CA THR A 61 -20.10 -8.99 25.54
C THR A 61 -19.12 -9.93 26.23
N GLU A 62 -18.19 -10.52 25.48
CA GLU A 62 -17.15 -11.41 26.02
C GLU A 62 -16.19 -10.66 26.95
N VAL A 63 -15.75 -9.46 26.54
CA VAL A 63 -14.94 -8.57 27.39
C VAL A 63 -15.68 -8.24 28.69
N LEU A 64 -16.95 -7.80 28.62
CA LEU A 64 -17.75 -7.48 29.80
C LEU A 64 -17.95 -8.70 30.71
N LYS A 65 -18.16 -9.89 30.13
CA LYS A 65 -18.27 -11.13 30.88
C LYS A 65 -16.97 -11.46 31.61
N ASN A 66 -15.82 -11.33 30.93
CA ASN A 66 -14.50 -11.56 31.52
C ASN A 66 -14.18 -10.54 32.61
N MET A 67 -14.50 -9.26 32.39
CA MET A 67 -14.42 -8.23 33.43
C MET A 67 -15.32 -8.57 34.63
N GLY A 68 -16.52 -9.10 34.40
CA GLY A 68 -17.41 -9.55 35.47
C GLY A 68 -16.83 -10.72 36.27
N TYR A 69 -16.16 -11.68 35.63
CA TYR A 69 -15.43 -12.74 36.34
C TYR A 69 -14.23 -12.20 37.10
N ALA A 70 -13.45 -11.31 36.50
CA ALA A 70 -12.32 -10.66 37.15
C ALA A 70 -12.76 -9.85 38.38
N ALA A 71 -13.83 -9.07 38.28
CA ALA A 71 -14.39 -8.31 39.40
C ALA A 71 -14.88 -9.23 40.52
N LYS A 72 -15.52 -10.37 40.19
CA LYS A 72 -15.92 -11.37 41.19
C LYS A 72 -14.72 -12.05 41.85
N ALA A 73 -13.68 -12.37 41.07
CA ALA A 73 -12.45 -12.96 41.59
C ALA A 73 -11.69 -11.99 42.49
N MET A 74 -11.58 -10.71 42.09
CA MET A 74 -11.01 -9.65 42.93
C MET A 74 -11.82 -9.44 44.20
N LYS A 75 -13.16 -9.42 44.10
CA LYS A 75 -14.01 -9.33 45.29
C LYS A 75 -13.82 -10.53 46.22
N ALA A 76 -13.77 -11.76 45.70
CA ALA A 76 -13.55 -12.95 46.51
C ALA A 76 -12.14 -12.99 47.15
N ALA A 77 -11.12 -12.50 46.44
CA ALA A 77 -9.77 -12.35 46.98
C ALA A 77 -9.74 -11.33 48.12
N HIS A 78 -10.47 -10.21 47.98
CA HIS A 78 -10.57 -9.17 49.02
C HIS A 78 -11.53 -9.53 50.16
N ASP A 79 -12.60 -10.30 49.91
CA ASP A 79 -13.54 -10.77 50.95
C ASP A 79 -12.85 -11.74 51.94
N ASN A 80 -11.75 -12.40 51.52
CA ASN A 80 -10.90 -13.25 52.38
C ASN A 80 -9.67 -12.51 52.95
N MET A 81 -9.44 -11.25 52.55
CA MET A 81 -8.51 -10.35 53.22
C MET A 81 -9.33 -9.57 54.25
N ASP A 82 -9.41 -10.08 55.48
CA ASP A 82 -9.92 -9.30 56.63
C ASP A 82 -9.34 -7.88 56.56
N ILE A 83 -10.18 -6.86 56.81
CA ILE A 83 -9.76 -5.45 56.83
C ILE A 83 -8.50 -5.25 57.70
N ASP A 84 -8.36 -6.04 58.77
CA ASP A 84 -7.20 -6.04 59.67
C ASP A 84 -5.89 -6.46 58.97
N LYS A 85 -5.94 -7.29 57.92
CA LYS A 85 -4.77 -7.68 57.10
C LYS A 85 -4.46 -6.70 55.98
N VAL A 86 -5.43 -5.87 55.59
CA VAL A 86 -5.23 -4.83 54.58
C VAL A 86 -4.37 -3.71 55.18
N ASP A 87 -4.59 -3.35 56.45
CA ASP A 87 -3.74 -2.38 57.14
C ASP A 87 -2.29 -2.89 57.29
N GLU A 88 -2.09 -4.16 57.66
CA GLU A 88 -0.76 -4.81 57.66
C GLU A 88 -0.12 -4.81 56.26
N LEU A 89 -0.88 -5.18 55.21
CA LEU A 89 -0.35 -5.20 53.85
C LEU A 89 -0.03 -3.80 53.32
N MET A 90 -0.84 -2.78 53.64
CA MET A 90 -0.57 -1.40 53.23
C MET A 90 0.69 -0.87 53.92
N GLN A 91 0.97 -1.31 55.14
CA GLN A 91 2.19 -1.01 55.87
C GLN A 91 3.40 -1.74 55.23
N ASP A 92 3.27 -3.03 54.91
CA ASP A 92 4.30 -3.78 54.18
C ASP A 92 4.58 -3.21 52.77
N ILE A 93 3.56 -2.72 52.07
CA ILE A 93 3.70 -2.07 50.74
C ILE A 93 4.45 -0.74 50.88
N ALA A 94 4.16 0.06 51.90
CA ALA A 94 4.86 1.31 52.15
C ALA A 94 6.35 1.06 52.42
N ASP A 95 6.65 0.08 53.28
CA ASP A 95 8.03 -0.32 53.59
C ASP A 95 8.76 -0.88 52.35
N GLN A 96 8.06 -1.63 51.48
CA GLN A 96 8.65 -2.12 50.22
C GLN A 96 8.84 -1.03 49.17
N GLN A 97 7.97 -0.01 49.13
CA GLN A 97 8.12 1.12 48.22
C GLN A 97 9.32 1.98 48.63
N GLU A 98 9.55 2.17 49.93
CA GLU A 98 10.74 2.84 50.47
C GLU A 98 12.02 2.05 50.11
N LEU A 99 12.01 0.72 50.27
CA LEU A 99 13.15 -0.13 49.87
C LEU A 99 13.40 -0.07 48.35
N ALA A 100 12.35 -0.07 47.53
CA ALA A 100 12.48 0.04 46.08
C ALA A 100 13.04 1.40 45.65
N GLU A 101 12.64 2.48 46.32
CA GLU A 101 13.23 3.82 46.13
C GLU A 101 14.70 3.86 46.57
N GLU A 102 15.06 3.20 47.68
CA GLU A 102 16.45 3.10 48.13
C GLU A 102 17.30 2.31 47.13
N ILE A 103 16.80 1.18 46.60
CA ILE A 103 17.46 0.39 45.56
C ILE A 103 17.58 1.18 44.26
N SER A 104 16.49 1.83 43.81
CA SER A 104 16.50 2.67 42.61
C SER A 104 17.50 3.80 42.75
N THR A 105 17.57 4.45 43.92
CA THR A 105 18.53 5.51 44.22
C THR A 105 19.96 4.96 44.28
N ALA A 106 20.17 3.76 44.82
CA ALA A 106 21.49 3.11 44.88
C ALA A 106 21.99 2.66 43.50
N ILE A 107 21.10 2.19 42.61
CA ILE A 107 21.40 1.83 41.22
C ILE A 107 21.59 3.09 40.35
N SER A 108 20.76 4.12 40.57
CA SER A 108 20.82 5.38 39.82
C SER A 108 22.00 6.26 40.24
N LYS A 109 22.63 5.99 41.38
CA LYS A 109 23.97 6.51 41.68
C LYS A 109 24.96 5.72 40.81
N PRO A 110 25.47 6.28 39.71
CA PRO A 110 26.32 5.52 38.80
C PRO A 110 27.63 5.25 39.53
N VAL A 111 27.84 4.00 39.93
CA VAL A 111 29.17 3.54 40.31
C VAL A 111 29.94 3.35 39.00
N GLY A 112 30.47 4.45 38.48
CA GLY A 112 31.60 4.44 37.53
C GLY A 112 31.34 3.93 36.11
N PHE A 113 30.20 4.24 35.49
CA PHE A 113 29.94 3.95 34.06
C PHE A 113 29.25 5.13 33.35
N GLY A 114 29.79 6.34 33.53
CA GLY A 114 29.25 7.60 32.99
C GLY A 114 30.15 8.31 31.98
N GLU A 115 31.08 7.58 31.38
CA GLU A 115 32.08 7.98 30.36
C GLU A 115 32.35 6.65 29.61
N GLU A 116 32.29 6.44 28.29
CA GLU A 116 32.32 7.27 27.09
C GLU A 116 31.69 6.39 25.98
N PHE A 117 30.55 6.76 25.41
CA PHE A 117 30.21 6.33 24.04
C PHE A 117 29.90 7.60 23.28
N ASP A 118 30.78 7.95 22.35
CA ASP A 118 30.64 9.15 21.54
C ASP A 118 29.51 8.90 20.53
N GLU A 119 28.40 9.63 20.68
CA GLU A 119 27.23 9.50 19.79
C GLU A 119 27.60 9.78 18.33
N ASP A 120 28.62 10.60 18.08
CA ASP A 120 29.11 10.91 16.74
C ASP A 120 29.83 9.70 16.11
N GLU A 121 30.55 8.89 16.90
CA GLU A 121 31.20 7.65 16.45
C GLU A 121 30.16 6.58 16.09
N LEU A 122 29.13 6.42 16.92
CA LEU A 122 28.03 5.48 16.64
C LEU A 122 27.21 5.89 15.41
N MET A 123 26.99 7.18 15.17
CA MET A 123 26.28 7.64 13.97
C MET A 123 27.07 7.38 12.69
N ALA A 124 28.39 7.57 12.72
CA ALA A 124 29.24 7.28 11.57
C ALA A 124 29.24 5.78 11.20
N GLU A 125 29.30 4.90 12.20
CA GLU A 125 29.24 3.44 11.99
C GLU A 125 27.87 3.01 11.41
N LEU A 126 26.78 3.64 11.86
CA LEU A 126 25.44 3.38 11.32
C LEU A 126 25.33 3.76 9.83
N GLU A 127 25.87 4.92 9.45
CA GLU A 127 25.81 5.44 8.08
C GLU A 127 26.62 4.58 7.10
N GLU A 128 27.74 4.02 7.55
CA GLU A 128 28.56 3.08 6.75
C GLU A 128 27.79 1.77 6.47
N LEU A 129 27.10 1.21 7.47
CA LEU A 129 26.30 0.00 7.31
C LEU A 129 25.12 0.18 6.35
N GLU A 130 24.45 1.34 6.38
CA GLU A 130 23.34 1.63 5.46
C GLU A 130 23.81 1.73 3.99
N GLN A 131 24.98 2.32 3.76
CA GLN A 131 25.55 2.45 2.41
C GLN A 131 25.97 1.09 1.84
N GLU A 132 26.54 0.19 2.65
CA GLU A 132 26.88 -1.18 2.24
C GLU A 132 25.64 -1.98 1.81
N GLU A 133 24.52 -1.81 2.51
CA GLU A 133 23.26 -2.48 2.17
C GLU A 133 22.67 -1.95 0.85
N LEU A 134 22.72 -0.64 0.62
CA LEU A 134 22.26 -0.02 -0.63
C LEU A 134 23.09 -0.48 -1.84
N ASP A 135 24.42 -0.53 -1.70
CA ASP A 135 25.31 -0.99 -2.77
C ASP A 135 25.07 -2.46 -3.12
N LYS A 136 24.81 -3.30 -2.10
CA LYS A 136 24.45 -4.71 -2.30
C LYS A 136 23.11 -4.87 -3.05
N ASN A 137 22.10 -4.09 -2.67
CA ASN A 137 20.80 -4.07 -3.36
C ASN A 137 20.92 -3.56 -4.82
N LEU A 138 21.81 -2.60 -5.08
CA LEU A 138 22.05 -2.09 -6.43
C LEU A 138 22.77 -3.12 -7.33
N LEU A 139 23.72 -3.87 -6.78
CA LEU A 139 24.37 -4.99 -7.50
C LEU A 139 23.38 -6.11 -7.86
N GLU A 140 22.37 -6.37 -7.04
CA GLU A 140 21.32 -7.36 -7.35
C GLU A 140 20.39 -6.89 -8.50
N ILE A 141 20.20 -5.58 -8.68
CA ILE A 141 19.42 -5.01 -9.79
C ILE A 141 20.23 -4.95 -11.10
N SER A 142 21.55 -4.94 -11.02
CA SER A 142 22.47 -4.79 -12.17
C SER A 142 23.21 -6.10 -12.53
N GLY A 143 22.47 -7.20 -12.68
CA GLY A 143 22.95 -8.38 -13.39
C GLY A 143 23.28 -8.07 -14.88
N PRO A 144 24.08 -8.89 -15.58
CA PRO A 144 24.57 -8.59 -16.92
C PRO A 144 23.45 -8.82 -17.95
N GLU A 145 22.49 -7.91 -18.02
CA GLU A 145 21.55 -7.85 -19.12
C GLU A 145 22.17 -7.11 -20.29
N THR A 146 22.54 -7.88 -21.31
CA THR A 146 22.79 -7.40 -22.66
C THR A 146 21.56 -6.63 -23.15
N VAL A 147 21.57 -5.31 -23.01
CA VAL A 147 20.54 -4.44 -23.59
C VAL A 147 20.58 -4.66 -25.11
N PRO A 148 19.55 -5.24 -25.75
CA PRO A 148 19.54 -5.36 -27.19
C PRO A 148 19.24 -3.97 -27.74
N LEU A 149 20.28 -3.28 -28.21
CA LEU A 149 20.13 -2.06 -28.98
C LEU A 149 19.16 -2.33 -30.15
N PRO A 150 18.17 -1.46 -30.38
CA PRO A 150 17.24 -1.64 -31.49
C PRO A 150 18.02 -1.59 -32.81
N ASN A 151 17.85 -2.64 -33.63
CA ASN A 151 18.46 -2.71 -34.95
C ASN A 151 17.98 -1.52 -35.79
N VAL A 152 18.92 -0.65 -36.18
CA VAL A 152 18.66 0.38 -37.19
C VAL A 152 18.21 -0.30 -38.49
N PRO A 153 17.12 0.15 -39.13
CA PRO A 153 16.65 -0.45 -40.36
C PRO A 153 17.66 -0.23 -41.49
N SER A 154 18.34 -1.30 -41.92
CA SER A 154 19.07 -1.36 -43.20
C SER A 154 18.07 -1.44 -44.35
N ILE A 155 17.42 -0.32 -44.65
CA ILE A 155 16.77 -0.11 -45.93
C ILE A 155 17.80 0.60 -46.82
N ALA A 156 18.28 -0.11 -47.84
CA ALA A 156 19.02 0.53 -48.92
C ALA A 156 18.13 1.61 -49.53
N LEU A 157 18.54 2.87 -49.38
CA LEU A 157 17.87 4.01 -49.99
C LEU A 157 17.82 3.79 -51.51
N PRO A 158 16.67 4.00 -52.17
CA PRO A 158 16.61 3.93 -53.61
C PRO A 158 17.55 4.99 -54.21
N SER A 159 18.46 4.54 -55.07
CA SER A 159 19.31 5.39 -55.90
C SER A 159 18.43 6.39 -56.66
N LYS A 160 18.52 7.66 -56.27
CA LYS A 160 17.87 8.77 -56.96
C LYS A 160 18.71 9.10 -58.21
N PRO A 161 18.13 9.21 -59.41
CA PRO A 161 18.86 9.65 -60.59
C PRO A 161 19.43 11.06 -60.37
N ALA A 162 20.65 11.27 -60.85
CA ALA A 162 21.41 12.51 -60.75
C ALA A 162 20.54 13.73 -61.13
N LYS A 163 20.49 14.74 -60.25
CA LYS A 163 19.92 16.06 -60.57
C LYS A 163 20.69 16.66 -61.75
N LYS A 164 19.95 17.25 -62.70
CA LYS A 164 20.45 18.32 -63.55
C LYS A 164 21.16 19.34 -62.65
N LYS A 165 22.45 19.55 -62.92
CA LYS A 165 23.34 20.52 -62.26
C LYS A 165 23.17 21.96 -62.76
N GLU A 166 22.14 22.26 -63.55
CA GLU A 166 21.99 23.57 -64.20
C GLU A 166 21.16 24.58 -63.40
N GLU A 167 20.20 24.18 -62.56
CA GLU A 167 19.35 25.14 -61.82
C GLU A 167 20.04 25.72 -60.56
N GLU A 168 20.83 24.93 -59.82
CA GLU A 168 21.46 25.39 -58.56
C GLU A 168 22.63 26.38 -58.78
N ASP A 169 23.22 26.42 -59.99
CA ASP A 169 24.31 27.35 -60.32
C ASP A 169 23.79 28.71 -60.83
N ASP A 170 22.55 28.78 -61.30
CA ASP A 170 21.90 30.00 -61.78
C ASP A 170 21.34 30.81 -60.59
N ASP A 171 20.70 30.13 -59.63
CA ASP A 171 20.21 30.72 -58.38
C ASP A 171 21.34 31.31 -57.53
N MET A 172 22.52 30.67 -57.52
CA MET A 172 23.69 31.15 -56.77
C MET A 172 24.31 32.40 -57.41
N LYS A 173 24.34 32.48 -58.75
CA LYS A 173 24.84 33.66 -59.48
C LYS A 173 23.90 34.86 -59.35
N GLU A 174 22.60 34.64 -59.29
CA GLU A 174 21.62 35.72 -59.13
C GLU A 174 21.74 36.39 -57.74
N LEU A 175 22.04 35.60 -56.70
CA LEU A 175 22.32 36.10 -55.34
C LEU A 175 23.63 36.90 -55.25
N GLU A 176 24.69 36.45 -55.92
CA GLU A 176 25.97 37.18 -55.95
C GLU A 176 25.87 38.54 -56.65
N ASN A 177 25.10 38.61 -57.75
CA ASN A 177 24.87 39.86 -58.48
C ASN A 177 24.01 40.87 -57.69
N TRP A 178 23.05 40.40 -56.88
CA TRP A 178 22.25 41.27 -56.01
C TRP A 178 23.08 41.85 -54.87
N ALA A 179 23.94 41.03 -54.25
CA ALA A 179 24.82 41.48 -53.17
C ALA A 179 25.90 42.48 -53.63
N GLY A 180 26.33 42.42 -54.90
CA GLY A 180 27.33 43.33 -55.47
C GLY A 180 26.79 44.69 -55.96
N SER A 181 25.46 44.88 -55.97
CA SER A 181 24.79 46.09 -56.47
C SER A 181 24.25 47.03 -55.37
N MET A 182 24.60 46.80 -54.10
CA MET A 182 24.37 47.73 -52.98
C MET A 182 25.63 48.49 -52.58
#